data_AF-A0A0Q0AIU7-F1
#
_entry.id   AF-A0A0Q0AIU7-F1
#
_cell.length_a   1.000
_cell.length_b   1.000
_cell.length_c   1.000
_cell.angle_alpha   90.00
_cell.angle_beta   90.00
_cell.angle_gamma   90.00
#
_symmetry.space_group_name_H-M   'P 1'
#
loop_
_entity.id
_entity.type
_entity.pdbx_description
1 polymer ?
#
loop_
_entity_poly.entity_id
_entity_poly.type
_entity_poly.pdbx_seq_one_letter_code
_entity_poly.pdbx_strand_id
1 'polypeptide(L)'
;MTEMIMRSLDDTSRLLGILHGTDFTKPKKIVIKDQDRSGEQNRLLHKLLTQVADQVEWHGKKLSVTVWKRLCTAAWLREEGHNAMLVPALDGNGFDMIFEHTSKLTVKQCASLITWVEAFGSQSGVKWAAQDVWGGKY
;
A
#
# COMPACT_ATOMS: atom_id res chain seq x y z
N MET A 1 7.45 11.25 -9.00
CA MET A 1 7.23 10.23 -10.05
C MET A 1 5.98 10.65 -10.77
N THR A 2 6.06 11.01 -12.06
CA THR A 2 4.89 11.42 -12.83
C THR A 2 4.22 10.18 -13.37
N GLU A 3 3.01 9.87 -12.91
CA GLU A 3 2.20 8.79 -13.44
C GLU A 3 1.11 9.39 -14.35
N MET A 4 0.96 8.84 -15.55
CA MET A 4 -0.09 9.20 -16.49
C MET A 4 -0.75 7.92 -16.99
N ILE A 5 -2.09 7.88 -16.96
CA ILE A 5 -2.87 6.76 -17.49
C ILE A 5 -3.25 7.11 -18.93
N MET A 6 -2.83 6.28 -19.87
CA MET A 6 -3.31 6.35 -21.26
C MET A 6 -4.49 5.39 -21.41
N ARG A 7 -5.68 5.92 -21.70
CA ARG A 7 -6.90 5.14 -21.93
C ARG A 7 -7.13 4.90 -23.41
N SER A 8 -6.71 5.82 -24.27
CA SER A 8 -6.74 5.69 -25.72
C SER A 8 -5.51 6.37 -26.34
N LEU A 9 -5.34 6.21 -27.66
CA LEU A 9 -4.31 6.92 -28.42
C LEU A 9 -4.49 8.44 -28.36
N ASP A 10 -5.67 8.95 -28.00
CA ASP A 10 -5.93 10.38 -27.88
C ASP A 10 -5.14 11.03 -26.72
N ASP A 11 -4.74 10.23 -25.72
CA ASP A 11 -3.90 10.68 -24.61
C ASP A 11 -2.43 10.91 -25.02
N THR A 12 -2.05 10.55 -26.26
CA THR A 12 -0.67 10.72 -26.77
C THR A 12 -0.22 12.17 -26.76
N SER A 13 -1.14 13.11 -27.04
CA SER A 13 -0.85 14.54 -27.03
C SER A 13 -0.39 15.02 -25.64
N ARG A 14 -0.97 14.47 -24.56
CA ARG A 14 -0.56 14.76 -23.18
C ARG A 14 0.80 14.17 -22.85
N LEU A 15 1.07 12.92 -23.28
CA LEU A 15 2.37 12.29 -23.09
C LEU A 15 3.49 13.13 -23.71
N LEU A 16 3.31 13.55 -24.97
CA LEU A 16 4.29 14.36 -25.70
C LEU A 16 4.55 15.70 -24.99
N GLY A 17 3.51 16.33 -24.43
CA GLY A 17 3.67 17.54 -23.63
C GLY A 17 4.57 17.34 -22.40
N ILE A 18 4.39 16.22 -21.68
CA ILE A 18 5.21 15.89 -20.52
C ILE A 18 6.66 15.63 -20.95
N LEU A 19 6.86 14.89 -22.04
CA LEU A 19 8.20 14.60 -22.55
C LEU A 19 8.93 15.90 -22.95
N HIS A 20 8.31 16.79 -23.71
CA HIS A 20 8.93 18.07 -24.09
C HIS A 20 9.22 18.99 -22.91
N GLY A 21 8.38 18.96 -21.86
CA GLY A 21 8.60 19.74 -20.64
C GLY A 21 9.61 19.13 -19.67
N THR A 22 10.08 17.90 -19.91
CA THR A 22 11.00 17.20 -19.02
C THR A 22 12.45 17.51 -19.38
N ASP A 23 13.23 17.93 -18.38
CA ASP A 23 14.68 18.05 -18.53
C ASP A 23 15.36 16.67 -18.57
N PHE A 24 16.00 16.36 -19.70
CA PHE A 24 16.75 15.12 -19.96
C PHE A 24 18.27 15.27 -19.78
N THR A 25 18.76 16.34 -19.15
CA THR A 25 20.19 16.47 -18.78
C THR A 25 20.71 15.28 -17.96
N LYS A 26 19.82 14.58 -17.23
CA LYS A 26 20.08 13.28 -16.60
C LYS A 26 19.17 12.21 -17.21
N PRO A 27 19.66 10.97 -17.39
CA PRO A 27 18.86 9.88 -17.96
C PRO A 27 17.60 9.62 -17.13
N LYS A 28 16.46 9.47 -17.81
CA LYS A 28 15.16 9.17 -17.20
C LYS A 28 14.72 7.76 -17.58
N LYS A 29 14.15 7.02 -16.63
CA LYS A 29 13.52 5.72 -16.88
C LYS A 29 12.04 5.94 -17.16
N ILE A 30 11.60 5.61 -18.37
CA ILE A 30 10.18 5.59 -18.76
C ILE A 30 9.69 4.15 -18.60
N VAL A 31 8.57 3.96 -17.90
CA VAL A 31 7.97 2.63 -17.66
C VAL A 31 6.53 2.65 -18.16
N ILE A 32 6.25 1.81 -19.15
CA ILE A 32 4.89 1.52 -19.61
C ILE A 32 4.52 0.18 -18.99
N LYS A 33 3.44 0.18 -18.22
CA LYS A 33 2.89 -1.02 -17.58
C LYS A 33 1.38 -0.99 -17.76
N ASP A 34 0.78 -2.18 -17.82
CA ASP A 34 -0.67 -2.28 -17.76
C ASP A 34 -1.19 -1.66 -16.46
N GLN A 35 -2.45 -1.22 -16.49
CA GLN A 35 -3.09 -0.76 -15.27
C GLN A 35 -3.28 -1.95 -14.34
N ASP A 36 -2.34 -2.14 -13.42
CA ASP A 36 -2.47 -3.19 -12.42
C ASP A 36 -3.71 -2.89 -11.56
N ARG A 37 -4.65 -3.83 -11.51
CA ARG A 37 -5.71 -3.84 -10.48
C ARG A 37 -5.12 -3.75 -9.05
N SER A 38 -3.84 -4.12 -8.90
CA SER A 38 -3.03 -3.90 -7.69
C SER A 38 -2.96 -2.43 -7.26
N GLY A 39 -2.98 -1.46 -8.19
CA GLY A 39 -2.92 -0.04 -7.86
C GLY A 39 -4.15 0.49 -7.12
N GLU A 40 -5.34 -0.02 -7.44
CA GLU A 40 -6.57 0.29 -6.73
C GLU A 40 -6.59 -0.34 -5.33
N GLN A 41 -6.23 -1.62 -5.25
CA GLN A 41 -6.14 -2.33 -3.96
C GLN A 41 -5.09 -1.71 -3.03
N ASN A 42 -3.92 -1.35 -3.55
CA ASN A 42 -2.90 -0.66 -2.77
C ASN A 42 -3.38 0.69 -2.26
N ARG A 43 -4.08 1.49 -3.09
CA ARG A 43 -4.67 2.77 -2.66
C ARG A 43 -5.72 2.55 -1.57
N LEU A 44 -6.58 1.54 -1.72
CA LEU A 44 -7.58 1.18 -0.72
C LEU A 44 -6.93 0.77 0.61
N LEU A 45 -5.95 -0.15 0.56
CA LEU A 45 -5.19 -0.59 1.73
C LEU A 45 -4.55 0.59 2.46
N HIS A 46 -3.90 1.50 1.72
CA HIS A 46 -3.30 2.71 2.28
C HIS A 46 -4.34 3.63 2.93
N LYS A 47 -5.52 3.81 2.32
CA LYS A 47 -6.62 4.60 2.88
C LYS A 47 -7.14 3.99 4.19
N LEU A 48 -7.34 2.67 4.24
CA LEU A 48 -7.81 1.97 5.44
C LEU A 48 -6.79 2.08 6.58
N LEU A 49 -5.52 1.81 6.30
CA LEU A 49 -4.45 1.92 7.30
C LEU A 49 -4.29 3.35 7.83
N THR A 50 -4.53 4.36 7.00
CA THR A 50 -4.53 5.77 7.44
C THR A 50 -5.64 6.02 8.44
N GLN A 51 -6.86 5.56 8.16
CA GLN A 51 -7.98 5.68 9.10
C GLN A 51 -7.74 4.95 10.42
N VAL A 52 -7.10 3.77 10.38
CA VAL A 52 -6.67 3.06 11.59
C VAL A 52 -5.66 3.89 12.36
N ALA A 53 -4.63 4.43 11.70
CA ALA A 53 -3.60 5.24 12.35
C ALA A 53 -4.13 6.50 13.03
N ASP A 54 -5.14 7.14 12.44
CA ASP A 54 -5.73 8.37 12.97
C ASP A 54 -6.59 8.10 14.22
N GLN A 55 -7.28 6.95 14.24
CA GLN A 55 -8.33 6.64 15.22
C GLN A 55 -7.87 5.69 16.33
N VAL A 56 -6.92 4.78 16.08
CA VAL A 56 -6.52 3.74 17.03
C VAL A 56 -5.27 4.15 17.79
N GLU A 57 -5.40 4.15 19.12
CA GLU A 57 -4.28 4.23 20.05
C GLU A 57 -3.91 2.84 20.54
N TRP A 58 -2.65 2.45 20.36
CA TRP A 58 -2.15 1.11 20.67
C TRP A 58 -1.18 1.17 21.85
N HIS A 59 -1.54 0.54 22.97
CA HIS A 59 -0.77 0.58 24.23
C HIS A 59 -0.30 1.99 24.63
N GLY A 60 -1.20 2.97 24.59
CA GLY A 60 -0.90 4.35 25.01
C GLY A 60 -0.14 5.18 23.96
N LYS A 61 -0.01 4.69 22.72
CA LYS A 61 0.73 5.37 21.65
C LYS A 61 -0.05 5.38 20.33
N LYS A 62 -0.04 6.52 19.65
CA LYS A 62 -0.41 6.59 18.23
C LYS A 62 0.76 6.14 17.38
N LEU A 63 0.49 5.22 16.46
CA LEU A 63 1.49 4.65 15.54
C LEU A 63 1.29 5.23 14.14
N SER A 64 2.38 5.36 13.39
CA SER A 64 2.31 5.84 12.01
C SER A 64 1.67 4.80 11.09
N VAL A 65 1.15 5.25 9.94
CA VAL A 65 0.57 4.37 8.90
C VAL A 65 1.54 3.27 8.48
N THR A 66 2.83 3.59 8.36
CA THR A 66 3.87 2.62 8.01
C THR A 66 4.03 1.53 9.09
N VAL A 67 3.92 1.89 10.36
CA VAL A 67 3.98 0.93 11.46
C VAL A 67 2.73 0.07 11.49
N TRP A 68 1.53 0.67 11.35
CA TRP A 68 0.28 -0.07 11.24
C TRP A 68 0.29 -1.06 10.08
N LYS A 69 0.82 -0.66 8.92
CA LYS A 69 1.01 -1.58 7.78
C LYS A 69 1.81 -2.81 8.20
N ARG A 70 2.95 -2.62 8.88
CA ARG A 70 3.79 -3.73 9.35
C ARG A 70 3.05 -4.62 10.35
N LEU A 71 2.34 -4.03 11.31
CA LEU A 71 1.60 -4.77 12.33
C LEU A 71 0.46 -5.60 11.73
N CYS A 72 -0.37 -4.99 10.89
CA CYS A 72 -1.48 -5.68 10.23
C CYS A 72 -0.97 -6.78 9.29
N THR A 73 0.05 -6.51 8.48
CA THR A 73 0.65 -7.54 7.61
C THR A 73 1.25 -8.68 8.43
N ALA A 74 1.94 -8.39 9.53
CA ALA A 74 2.51 -9.41 10.41
C ALA A 74 1.43 -10.30 11.05
N ALA A 75 0.32 -9.71 11.49
CA ALA A 75 -0.79 -10.43 12.09
C ALA A 75 -1.52 -11.30 11.05
N TRP A 76 -1.85 -10.73 9.90
CA TRP A 76 -2.45 -11.45 8.77
C TRP A 76 -1.58 -12.63 8.30
N LEU A 77 -0.26 -12.44 8.16
CA LEU A 77 0.65 -13.53 7.77
C LEU A 77 0.62 -14.71 8.74
N ARG A 78 0.57 -14.44 10.06
CA ARG A 78 0.47 -15.50 11.06
C ARG A 78 -0.83 -16.30 10.93
N GLU A 79 -1.94 -15.64 10.59
CA GLU A 79 -3.22 -16.32 10.33
C GLU A 79 -3.19 -17.16 9.04
N GLU A 80 -2.48 -16.70 8.01
CA GLU A 80 -2.26 -17.46 6.77
C GLU A 80 -1.20 -18.58 6.93
N GLY A 81 -0.66 -18.78 8.13
CA GLY A 81 0.33 -19.83 8.43
C GLY A 81 1.78 -19.47 8.09
N HIS A 82 2.04 -18.23 7.68
CA HIS A 82 3.38 -17.70 7.45
C HIS A 82 3.99 -17.18 8.75
N ASN A 83 5.13 -17.74 9.13
CA ASN A 83 5.83 -17.34 10.35
C ASN A 83 6.96 -16.36 10.04
N ALA A 84 7.05 -15.30 10.84
CA ALA A 84 8.20 -14.43 10.84
C ALA A 84 9.39 -15.12 11.52
N MET A 85 10.58 -14.93 10.99
CA MET A 85 11.82 -15.38 11.59
C MET A 85 12.38 -14.28 12.50
N LEU A 86 12.66 -14.59 13.76
CA LEU A 86 13.40 -13.71 14.64
C LEU A 86 14.87 -14.10 14.57
N VAL A 87 15.72 -13.20 14.08
CA VAL A 87 17.16 -13.43 13.94
C VAL A 87 17.95 -12.44 14.79
N PRO A 88 19.14 -12.81 15.30
CA PRO A 88 20.04 -11.86 15.92
C PRO A 88 20.40 -10.73 14.95
N ALA A 89 20.41 -9.49 15.44
CA ALA A 89 20.76 -8.33 14.64
C ALA A 89 22.22 -8.42 14.15
N LEU A 90 22.48 -7.98 12.92
CA LEU A 90 23.81 -8.06 12.30
C LEU A 90 24.86 -7.23 13.03
N ASP A 91 24.46 -6.17 13.73
CA ASP A 91 25.33 -5.32 14.53
C ASP A 91 25.54 -5.85 15.96
N GLY A 92 24.93 -6.99 16.30
CA GLY A 92 24.95 -7.58 17.64
C GLY A 92 24.03 -6.89 18.66
N ASN A 93 23.29 -5.85 18.28
CA ASN A 93 22.45 -5.08 19.19
C ASN A 93 20.96 -5.44 19.05
N GLY A 94 20.61 -6.65 19.50
CA GLY A 94 19.22 -7.09 19.62
C GLY A 94 18.82 -8.08 18.53
N PHE A 95 17.60 -7.92 18.02
CA PHE A 95 16.98 -8.89 17.12
C PHE A 95 16.24 -8.20 15.98
N ASP A 96 16.35 -8.77 14.79
CA ASP A 96 15.59 -8.39 13.62
C ASP A 96 14.45 -9.39 13.40
N MET A 97 13.26 -8.86 13.16
CA MET A 97 12.12 -9.66 12.72
C MET A 97 12.06 -9.64 11.20
N ILE A 98 12.34 -10.78 10.59
CA ILE A 98 12.34 -10.98 9.13
C ILE A 98 11.04 -11.67 8.73
N PHE A 99 10.28 -10.99 7.88
CA PHE A 99 9.09 -11.57 7.27
C PHE A 99 9.48 -12.18 5.92
N GLU A 100 9.04 -13.40 5.65
CA GLU A 100 9.17 -14.03 4.33
C GLU A 100 8.52 -13.12 3.26
N HIS A 101 9.03 -13.18 2.02
CA HIS A 101 8.79 -12.19 0.95
C HIS A 101 7.36 -11.62 0.88
N THR A 102 7.15 -10.46 1.52
CA THR A 102 5.93 -9.64 1.37
C THR A 102 6.02 -8.65 0.21
N SER A 103 7.20 -8.53 -0.42
CA SER A 103 7.48 -7.49 -1.43
C SER A 103 6.68 -7.66 -2.72
N LYS A 104 5.97 -8.78 -2.91
CA LYS A 104 5.00 -8.99 -3.99
C LYS A 104 3.80 -9.80 -3.49
N LEU A 105 2.92 -9.17 -2.70
CA LEU A 105 1.59 -9.74 -2.48
C LEU A 105 0.88 -9.87 -3.83
N THR A 106 0.35 -11.06 -4.10
CA THR A 106 -0.57 -11.25 -5.23
C THR A 106 -1.83 -10.42 -5.02
N VAL A 107 -2.58 -10.15 -6.11
CA VAL A 107 -3.88 -9.45 -6.04
C VAL A 107 -4.84 -10.12 -5.05
N LYS A 108 -4.81 -11.46 -4.98
CA LYS A 108 -5.63 -12.24 -4.03
C LYS A 108 -5.18 -12.03 -2.58
N GLN A 109 -3.88 -12.06 -2.32
CA GLN A 109 -3.32 -11.82 -0.99
C GLN A 109 -3.56 -10.37 -0.53
N CYS A 110 -3.46 -9.40 -1.44
CA CYS A 110 -3.76 -8.01 -1.14
C CYS A 110 -5.23 -7.82 -0.76
N ALA A 111 -6.15 -8.47 -1.48
CA ALA A 111 -7.56 -8.50 -1.12
C ALA A 111 -7.81 -9.15 0.25
N SER A 112 -7.16 -10.28 0.54
CA SER A 112 -7.25 -10.95 1.86
C SER A 112 -6.79 -10.03 2.99
N LEU A 113 -5.64 -9.37 2.81
CA LEU A 113 -5.10 -8.40 3.76
C LEU A 113 -6.04 -7.20 3.97
N ILE A 114 -6.68 -6.69 2.92
CA ILE A 114 -7.66 -5.60 3.03
C ILE A 114 -8.82 -6.03 3.93
N THR A 115 -9.42 -7.19 3.66
CA THR A 115 -10.50 -7.74 4.49
C THR A 115 -10.07 -7.89 5.94
N TRP A 116 -8.84 -8.36 6.17
CA TRP A 116 -8.27 -8.49 7.51
C TRP A 116 -8.17 -7.13 8.23
N VAL A 117 -7.68 -6.10 7.54
CA VAL A 117 -7.57 -4.74 8.10
C VAL A 117 -8.96 -4.14 8.40
N GLU A 118 -9.94 -4.38 7.54
CA GLU A 118 -11.33 -3.94 7.77
C GLU A 118 -11.93 -4.62 9.00
N ALA A 119 -11.70 -5.92 9.17
CA ALA A 119 -12.13 -6.66 10.36
C ALA A 119 -11.47 -6.13 11.63
N PHE A 120 -10.13 -5.97 11.61
CA PHE A 120 -9.38 -5.43 12.74
C PHE A 120 -9.83 -4.01 13.12
N GLY A 121 -9.96 -3.11 12.14
CA GLY A 121 -10.38 -1.75 12.41
C GLY A 121 -11.81 -1.69 12.96
N SER A 122 -12.72 -2.54 12.45
CA SER A 122 -14.09 -2.62 12.97
C SER A 122 -14.13 -3.12 14.42
N GLN A 123 -13.32 -4.12 14.77
CA GLN A 123 -13.15 -4.60 16.15
C GLN A 123 -12.54 -3.51 17.06
N SER A 124 -11.65 -2.68 16.51
CA SER A 124 -11.01 -1.58 17.21
C SER A 124 -11.87 -0.30 17.27
N GLY A 125 -13.11 -0.35 16.77
CA GLY A 125 -14.05 0.79 16.80
C GLY A 125 -13.76 1.89 15.76
N VAL A 126 -12.94 1.60 14.75
CA VAL A 126 -12.66 2.53 13.65
C VAL A 126 -13.92 2.81 12.86
N LYS A 127 -14.24 4.09 12.69
CA LYS A 127 -15.34 4.52 11.83
C LYS A 127 -14.80 4.70 10.42
N TRP A 128 -15.22 3.80 9.53
CA TRP A 128 -14.84 3.87 8.12
C TRP A 128 -15.57 5.03 7.45
N ALA A 129 -14.82 5.94 6.85
CA ALA A 129 -15.38 6.91 5.92
C ALA A 129 -16.07 6.13 4.80
N ALA A 130 -17.35 6.44 4.54
CA ALA A 130 -18.13 5.80 3.49
C ALA A 130 -17.31 5.76 2.20
N GLN A 131 -17.34 4.62 1.49
CA GLN A 131 -16.85 4.61 0.11
C GLN A 131 -17.61 5.70 -0.64
N ASP A 132 -16.91 6.58 -1.34
CA ASP A 132 -17.54 7.42 -2.36
C ASP A 132 -18.14 6.46 -3.39
N VAL A 133 -19.42 6.13 -3.22
CA VAL A 133 -20.18 5.27 -4.11
C VAL A 133 -20.49 5.99 -5.44
N TRP A 134 -20.04 7.23 -5.58
CA TRP A 134 -20.15 8.02 -6.79
C TRP A 134 -18.89 7.90 -7.62
N GLY A 135 -18.95 7.04 -8.64
CA GLY A 135 -17.98 6.93 -9.73
C GLY A 135 -17.91 8.22 -10.55
N GLY A 136 -17.27 9.25 -9.98
CA GLY A 136 -17.13 10.58 -10.54
C GLY A 136 -16.33 10.58 -11.84
N LYS A 137 -17.05 10.50 -12.96
CA LYS A 137 -16.69 11.19 -14.19
C LYS A 137 -16.83 12.69 -13.93
N TYR A 138 -15.72 13.42 -13.97
CA TYR A 138 -15.66 14.81 -14.40
C TYR A 138 -14.58 14.89 -15.46
#